data_AF-A0A212JI90-F1
#
_entry.id   AF-A0A212JI90-F1
#
_cell.length_a   1.000
_cell.length_b   1.000
_cell.length_c   1.000
_cell.angle_alpha   90.00
_cell.angle_beta   90.00
_cell.angle_gamma   90.00
#
_symmetry.space_group_name_H-M   'P 1'
#
loop_
_entity.id
_entity.type
_entity.pdbx_description
1 polymer ?
#
loop_
_entity_poly.entity_id
_entity_poly.type
_entity_poly.pdbx_seq_one_letter_code
_entity_poly.pdbx_strand_id
1 'polypeptide(L)'
;MNEMDRTLTIFIYLWASLIALANLVGIATEFYLYGFSGGIDYIQETYSPYNLINFVVEIISLSPALIAYLWREKRRARKGPLYTA
;
A
#
# COMPACT_ATOMS: atom_id res chain seq x y z
N MET A 1 3.20 -23.72 0.16
CA MET A 1 3.77 -22.40 -0.20
C MET A 1 5.25 -22.43 0.14
N ASN A 2 6.15 -22.02 -0.78
CA ASN A 2 7.58 -22.01 -0.48
C ASN A 2 7.90 -20.93 0.58
N GLU A 3 8.94 -21.12 1.39
CA GLU A 3 9.27 -20.22 2.51
C GLU A 3 9.39 -18.76 2.09
N MET A 4 10.05 -18.50 0.96
CA MET A 4 10.18 -17.14 0.44
C MET A 4 8.84 -16.52 0.01
N ASP A 5 7.95 -17.29 -0.62
CA ASP A 5 6.62 -16.79 -0.98
C ASP A 5 5.82 -16.43 0.27
N ARG A 6 6.01 -17.16 1.37
CA ARG A 6 5.43 -16.83 2.68
C ARG A 6 6.00 -15.52 3.19
N THR A 7 7.31 -15.35 3.19
CA THR A 7 7.99 -14.13 3.63
C THR A 7 7.54 -12.91 2.82
N LEU A 8 7.52 -13.01 1.49
CA LEU A 8 7.05 -11.92 0.62
C LEU A 8 5.58 -11.58 0.90
N THR A 9 4.74 -12.60 1.11
CA THR A 9 3.33 -12.39 1.43
C THR A 9 3.15 -11.65 2.76
N ILE A 10 3.89 -12.04 3.80
CA ILE A 10 3.87 -11.36 5.10
C ILE A 10 4.35 -9.92 4.94
N PHE A 11 5.47 -9.70 4.24
CA PHE A 11 6.01 -8.37 4.00
C PHE A 11 5.01 -7.46 3.27
N ILE A 12 4.38 -7.95 2.19
CA ILE A 12 3.36 -7.21 1.44
C ILE A 12 2.21 -6.79 2.36
N TYR A 13 1.67 -7.71 3.16
CA TYR A 13 0.56 -7.39 4.05
C TYR A 13 0.95 -6.43 5.16
N LEU A 14 2.10 -6.63 5.81
CA LEU A 14 2.57 -5.73 6.87
C LEU A 14 2.82 -4.32 6.32
N TRP A 15 3.47 -4.21 5.16
CA TRP A 15 3.80 -2.92 4.58
C TRP A 15 2.55 -2.17 4.11
N ALA A 16 1.67 -2.84 3.36
CA ALA A 16 0.41 -2.23 2.92
C ALA A 16 -0.47 -1.82 4.11
N SER A 17 -0.52 -2.65 5.16
CA SER A 17 -1.26 -2.32 6.39
C SER A 17 -0.65 -1.11 7.09
N LEU A 18 0.68 -0.99 7.14
CA LEU A 18 1.36 0.15 7.76
C LEU A 18 1.01 1.46 7.04
N ILE A 19 1.02 1.48 5.70
CA ILE A 19 0.65 2.66 4.91
C ILE A 19 -0.83 3.01 5.10
N ALA A 20 -1.72 2.02 5.10
CA ALA A 20 -3.13 2.24 5.37
C ALA A 20 -3.37 2.81 6.77
N LEU A 21 -2.69 2.27 7.79
CA LEU A 21 -2.77 2.78 9.16
C LEU A 21 -2.22 4.20 9.28
N ALA A 22 -1.12 4.53 8.61
CA ALA A 22 -0.56 5.87 8.61
C ALA A 22 -1.56 6.90 8.04
N ASN A 23 -2.23 6.55 6.93
CA ASN A 23 -3.30 7.36 6.35
C ASN A 23 -4.49 7.54 7.32
N LEU A 24 -4.95 6.45 7.94
CA LEU A 24 -6.05 6.51 8.92
C LEU A 24 -5.68 7.36 10.15
N VAL A 25 -4.44 7.26 10.64
CA VAL A 25 -3.94 8.09 11.74
C VAL A 25 -3.89 9.56 11.34
N GLY A 26 -3.45 9.88 10.12
CA GLY A 26 -3.47 11.24 9.58
C GLY A 26 -4.89 11.81 9.60
N ILE A 27 -5.84 11.09 9.00
CA ILE A 27 -7.26 11.48 9.00
C ILE A 27 -7.77 11.67 10.44
N ALA A 28 -7.59 10.67 11.32
CA ALA A 28 -8.09 10.73 12.69
C ALA A 28 -7.51 11.92 13.48
N THR A 29 -6.24 12.25 13.24
CA THR A 29 -5.56 13.39 13.86
C THR A 29 -6.20 14.71 13.44
N GLU A 30 -6.51 14.86 12.15
CA GLU A 30 -7.15 16.07 11.61
C GLU A 30 -8.56 16.27 12.16
N PHE A 31 -9.36 15.20 12.26
CA PHE A 31 -10.66 15.24 12.93
C PHE A 31 -10.55 15.61 14.42
N TYR A 32 -9.51 15.14 15.10
CA TYR A 32 -9.29 15.43 16.52
C TYR A 32 -8.84 16.88 16.75
N LEU A 33 -7.95 17.41 15.92
CA LEU A 33 -7.35 18.74 16.09
C LEU A 33 -8.23 19.87 15.54
N TYR A 34 -8.90 19.66 14.41
CA TYR A 34 -9.62 20.71 13.68
C TYR A 34 -11.13 20.43 13.56
N GLY A 35 -11.62 19.37 14.20
CA GLY A 35 -13.03 19.01 14.20
C GLY A 35 -13.51 18.45 12.86
N PHE A 36 -14.83 18.32 12.72
CA PHE A 36 -15.44 17.66 11.57
C PHE A 36 -15.16 18.37 10.24
N SER A 37 -15.26 19.71 10.21
CA SER A 37 -15.02 20.48 8.98
C SER A 37 -13.56 20.35 8.53
N GLY A 38 -12.60 20.53 9.44
CA GLY A 38 -11.17 20.42 9.12
C GLY A 38 -10.79 19.00 8.66
N GLY A 39 -11.34 17.97 9.28
CA GLY A 39 -11.13 16.59 8.84
C GLY A 39 -11.68 16.30 7.43
N ILE A 40 -12.84 16.87 7.08
CA ILE A 40 -13.41 16.75 5.72
C ILE A 40 -12.58 17.53 4.70
N ASP A 41 -12.18 18.77 5.02
CA ASP A 41 -11.34 19.60 4.15
C ASP A 41 -10.01 18.90 3.87
N TYR A 42 -9.37 18.34 4.90
CA TYR A 42 -8.14 17.57 4.76
C TYR A 42 -8.31 16.36 3.83
N ILE A 43 -9.39 15.58 3.97
CA ILE A 43 -9.65 14.44 3.08
C ILE A 43 -9.81 14.92 1.64
N GLN A 44 -10.57 15.99 1.42
CA GLN A 44 -10.81 16.55 0.09
C GLN A 44 -9.52 17.05 -0.57
N GLU A 45 -8.68 17.75 0.16
CA GLU A 45 -7.39 18.25 -0.35
C GLU A 45 -6.37 17.14 -0.56
N THR A 46 -6.29 16.20 0.39
CA THR A 46 -5.27 15.15 0.40
C THR A 46 -5.51 14.12 -0.69
N TYR A 47 -6.75 13.68 -0.85
CA TYR A 47 -7.16 12.67 -1.82
C TYR A 47 -7.79 13.28 -3.08
N SER A 48 -7.64 14.60 -3.28
CA SER A 48 -8.02 15.25 -4.53
C SER A 48 -7.24 14.64 -5.71
N PRO A 49 -7.90 14.31 -6.83
CA PRO A 49 -7.21 13.85 -8.03
C PRO A 49 -6.29 14.92 -8.64
N TYR A 50 -6.45 16.19 -8.24
CA TYR A 50 -5.60 17.30 -8.68
C TYR A 50 -4.36 17.49 -7.80
N ASN A 51 -4.29 16.83 -6.64
CA ASN A 51 -3.13 16.86 -5.76
C ASN A 51 -2.10 15.80 -6.19
N LEU A 52 -1.40 16.10 -7.29
CA LEU A 52 -0.43 15.18 -7.89
C LEU A 52 0.73 14.84 -6.94
N ILE A 53 1.09 15.74 -6.04
CA ILE A 53 2.18 15.53 -5.07
C ILE A 53 1.80 14.39 -4.12
N ASN A 54 0.62 14.47 -3.50
CA ASN A 54 0.17 13.43 -2.58
C ASN A 54 -0.02 12.09 -3.29
N PHE A 55 -0.54 12.11 -4.53
CA PHE A 55 -0.64 10.90 -5.35
C PHE A 55 0.72 10.24 -5.61
N VAL A 56 1.74 11.03 -5.96
CA VAL A 56 3.10 10.53 -6.18
C VAL A 56 3.71 10.00 -4.87
N VAL A 57 3.52 10.70 -3.76
CA VAL A 57 4.00 10.26 -2.44
C VAL A 57 3.36 8.93 -2.04
N GLU A 58 2.06 8.76 -2.26
CA GLU A 58 1.36 7.51 -1.95
C GLU A 58 1.88 6.34 -2.81
N ILE A 59 2.09 6.57 -4.12
CA ILE A 59 2.70 5.56 -5.00
C ILE A 59 4.11 5.18 -4.54
N ILE A 60 4.94 6.16 -4.21
CA ILE A 60 6.31 5.93 -3.73
C ILE A 60 6.25 5.14 -2.42
N SER A 61 5.36 5.49 -1.51
CA SER A 61 5.22 4.84 -0.20
C SER A 61 4.71 3.40 -0.30
N LEU A 62 3.81 3.12 -1.25
CA LEU A 62 3.32 1.77 -1.57
C LEU A 62 4.29 0.95 -2.42
N SER A 63 5.26 1.58 -3.08
CA SER A 63 6.17 0.92 -4.02
C SER A 63 6.90 -0.32 -3.45
N PRO A 64 7.31 -0.39 -2.17
CA PRO A 64 7.93 -1.61 -1.63
C PRO A 64 6.99 -2.81 -1.64
N ALA A 65 5.72 -2.61 -1.27
CA ALA A 65 4.71 -3.68 -1.32
C ALA A 65 4.41 -4.11 -2.76
N LEU A 66 4.31 -3.14 -3.68
CA LEU A 66 4.09 -3.42 -5.11
C LEU A 66 5.25 -4.21 -5.73
N ILE A 67 6.50 -3.80 -5.46
CA ILE A 67 7.69 -4.50 -5.95
C ILE A 67 7.76 -5.92 -5.37
N ALA A 68 7.52 -6.08 -4.06
CA ALA A 68 7.50 -7.39 -3.42
C ALA A 68 6.42 -8.31 -4.02
N TYR A 69 5.23 -7.75 -4.30
CA TYR A 69 4.15 -8.46 -4.98
C TYR A 69 4.55 -8.91 -6.38
N LEU A 70 5.06 -8.01 -7.22
CA LEU A 70 5.51 -8.32 -8.57
C LEU A 70 6.62 -9.36 -8.58
N TRP A 71 7.55 -9.30 -7.62
CA TRP A 71 8.62 -10.28 -7.49
C TRP A 71 8.09 -11.67 -7.10
N ARG A 72 7.13 -11.73 -6.17
CA ARG A 72 6.46 -12.99 -5.78
C ARG A 72 5.76 -13.63 -6.98
N GLU A 73 5.00 -12.85 -7.75
CA GLU A 73 4.29 -13.36 -8.92
C GLU A 73 5.25 -13.84 -10.01
N LYS A 74 6.33 -13.10 -10.29
CA LYS A 74 7.38 -13.53 -11.22
C LYS A 74 8.03 -14.86 -10.81
N ARG A 75 8.23 -15.09 -9.51
CA ARG A 75 8.76 -16.38 -8.98
C ARG A 75 7.77 -17.53 -9.14
N ARG A 76 6.47 -17.27 -8.93
CA ARG A 76 5.41 -18.27 -9.10
C ARG A 76 5.22 -18.66 -10.56
N ALA A 77 5.23 -17.69 -11.47
CA ALA A 77 5.13 -17.92 -12.90
C ALA A 77 6.28 -18.79 -13.44
N ARG A 78 7.50 -18.66 -12.89
CA ARG A 78 8.65 -19.52 -13.24
C ARG A 78 8.52 -20.97 -12.77
N LYS A 79 7.53 -21.29 -11.93
CA LYS A 79 7.33 -22.63 -11.35
C LYS A 79 6.26 -23.48 -12.05
N GLY A 80 5.74 -23.09 -13.22
CA GLY A 80 4.93 -23.97 -14.07
C GLY A 80 4.94 -23.58 -15.56
N PRO A 81 4.65 -24.48 -16.54
CA PRO A 81 4.50 -25.94 -16.49
C PRO A 81 5.71 -26.64 -17.16
N LEU A 82 6.58 -27.28 -16.37
CA LEU A 82 7.61 -28.20 -16.92
C LEU A 82 7.51 -29.62 -16.33
N TYR A 83 6.41 -29.91 -15.63
CA TYR A 83 6.11 -31.18 -14.97
C TYR A 83 4.74 -31.74 -15.41
N THR A 84 4.34 -31.45 -16.64
CA THR A 84 3.25 -32.15 -17.34
C THR A 84 3.81 -32.57 -18.69
N ALA A 85 4.67 -33.59 -18.66
CA ALA A 85 5.12 -34.34 -19.82
C ALA A 85 4.70 -35.80 -19.59
#